data_AF-A0A258IG94-F1
#
_entry.id   AF-A0A258IG94-F1
#
_cell.length_a   1.000
_cell.length_b   1.000
_cell.length_c   1.000
_cell.angle_alpha   90.00
_cell.angle_beta   90.00
_cell.angle_gamma   90.00
#
_symmetry.space_group_name_H-M   'P 1'
#
loop_
_entity.id
_entity.type
_entity.pdbx_description
1 polymer ?
#
loop_
_entity_poly.entity_id
_entity_poly.type
_entity_poly.pdbx_seq_one_letter_code
_entity_poly.pdbx_strand_id
1 'polypeptide(L)' 'LIPIMRFARVLRRDIDAVNSAIELPWSNGQTEGQINRLKTLKRSMYGRAGPELLRARMLPPLHTK' A
#
# COMPACT_ATOMS: atom_id res chain seq x y z
N LEU A 1 11.63 -17.71 18.84
CA LEU A 1 11.65 -18.64 17.68
C LEU A 1 10.36 -18.63 16.85
N ILE A 2 9.16 -18.61 17.46
CA ILE A 2 7.87 -18.59 16.73
C ILE A 2 7.75 -17.46 15.67
N PRO A 3 8.17 -16.20 15.94
CA PRO A 3 8.08 -15.13 14.94
C PRO A 3 8.90 -15.42 13.67
N ILE A 4 10.10 -15.97 13.83
CA ILE A 4 11.02 -16.30 12.74
C ILE A 4 10.46 -17.47 11.91
N MET A 5 9.91 -18.50 12.55
CA MET A 5 9.27 -19.61 11.84
C MET A 5 8.06 -19.16 11.01
N ARG A 6 7.26 -18.22 11.55
CA ARG A 6 6.12 -17.65 10.82
C ARG A 6 6.59 -16.82 9.63
N PHE A 7 7.61 -15.98 9.82
CA PHE A 7 8.21 -15.19 8.75
C PHE A 7 8.74 -16.09 7.63
N ALA A 8 9.53 -17.12 7.95
CA ALA A 8 10.08 -18.05 6.96
C ALA A 8 8.98 -18.80 6.18
N ARG A 9 7.85 -19.11 6.82
CA ARG A 9 6.70 -19.74 6.15
C ARG A 9 6.04 -18.79 5.15
N VAL A 10 5.82 -17.54 5.53
CA VAL A 10 5.25 -16.52 4.62
C VAL A 10 6.19 -16.24 3.47
N LEU A 11 7.49 -16.07 3.76
CA LEU A 11 8.51 -15.82 2.73
C LEU A 11 8.58 -16.97 1.71
N ARG A 12 8.48 -18.22 2.17
CA ARG A 12 8.46 -19.39 1.28
C ARG A 12 7.21 -19.46 0.42
N ARG A 13 6.06 -19.03 0.94
CA ARG A 13 4.80 -18.94 0.18
C ARG A 13 4.89 -17.87 -0.92
N ASP A 14 5.57 -16.77 -0.64
CA ASP A 14 5.61 -15.60 -1.51
C ASP A 14 6.91 -15.54 -2.36
N ILE A 15 7.60 -16.69 -2.54
CA ILE A 15 8.93 -16.75 -3.18
C ILE A 15 8.92 -16.24 -4.63
N ASP A 16 7.88 -16.54 -5.41
CA ASP A 16 7.75 -16.09 -6.80
C ASP A 16 7.63 -14.57 -6.90
N ALA A 17 6.95 -13.95 -5.94
CA ALA A 17 6.83 -12.50 -5.87
C ALA A 17 8.17 -11.85 -5.51
N VAL A 18 8.96 -12.47 -4.62
CA VAL A 18 10.31 -12.01 -4.28
C VAL A 18 11.25 -12.12 -5.48
N ASN A 19 11.23 -13.25 -6.21
CA ASN A 19 12.02 -13.42 -7.42
C ASN A 19 11.65 -12.38 -8.48
N SER A 20 10.35 -12.19 -8.72
CA SER A 20 9.84 -11.18 -9.66
C SER A 20 10.28 -9.76 -9.28
N ALA A 21 10.34 -9.44 -7.98
CA ALA A 21 10.80 -8.14 -7.51
C ALA A 21 12.31 -7.88 -7.74
N ILE A 22 13.11 -8.92 -7.92
CA ILE A 22 14.55 -8.84 -8.22
C ILE A 22 14.79 -8.86 -9.73
N GLU A 23 14.08 -9.72 -10.45
CA GLU A 23 14.28 -9.94 -11.89
C GLU A 23 13.66 -8.84 -12.76
N LEU A 24 12.55 -8.27 -12.33
CA LEU A 24 11.81 -7.27 -13.10
C LEU A 24 12.20 -5.84 -12.70
N PRO A 25 12.16 -4.88 -13.63
CA PRO A 25 12.43 -3.47 -13.33
C PRO A 25 11.26 -2.78 -12.59
N TRP A 26 10.15 -3.49 -12.34
CA TRP A 26 8.94 -2.93 -11.75
C TRP A 26 9.02 -2.92 -10.23
N SER A 27 8.66 -1.79 -9.61
CA SER A 27 8.62 -1.64 -8.16
C SER A 27 7.20 -1.40 -7.66
N ASN A 28 6.82 -2.10 -6.59
CA ASN A 28 5.58 -1.83 -5.86
C ASN A 28 5.61 -0.53 -5.02
N GLY A 29 6.75 0.17 -4.97
CA GLY A 29 6.94 1.36 -4.14
C GLY A 29 5.96 2.49 -4.43
N GLN A 30 5.56 2.70 -5.70
CA GLN A 30 4.55 3.70 -6.05
C GLN A 30 3.18 3.35 -5.45
N THR A 31 2.76 2.10 -5.60
CA THR A 31 1.50 1.59 -5.03
C THR A 31 1.50 1.66 -3.52
N GLU A 32 2.57 1.21 -2.87
CA GLU A 32 2.74 1.27 -1.42
C GLU A 32 2.76 2.72 -0.90
N GLY A 33 3.38 3.63 -1.65
CA GLY A 33 3.39 5.06 -1.35
C GLY A 33 1.99 5.66 -1.34
N GLN A 34 1.17 5.37 -2.36
CA GLN A 34 -0.22 5.82 -2.40
C GLN A 34 -1.06 5.22 -1.27
N ILE A 35 -0.88 3.93 -0.97
CA ILE A 35 -1.54 3.27 0.16
C ILE A 35 -1.12 3.91 1.49
N ASN A 36 0.16 4.24 1.66
CA ASN A 36 0.64 4.89 2.87
C ASN A 36 0.04 6.30 3.01
N ARG A 37 0.03 7.09 1.94
CA ARG A 37 -0.63 8.41 1.91
C ARG A 37 -2.11 8.32 2.30
N LEU A 38 -2.85 7.35 1.73
CA LEU A 38 -4.25 7.08 2.07
C LEU A 38 -4.40 6.76 3.57
N LYS A 39 -3.58 5.85 4.09
CA LYS A 39 -3.63 5.45 5.51
C LYS A 39 -3.29 6.61 6.44
N THR A 40 -2.32 7.44 6.08
CA THR A 40 -1.95 8.65 6.84
C THR A 40 -3.11 9.64 6.89
N LEU A 41 -3.75 9.92 5.76
CA LEU A 41 -4.93 10.80 5.72
C LEU A 41 -6.09 10.24 6.57
N LYS A 42 -6.38 8.95 6.48
CA LYS A 42 -7.44 8.34 7.30
C LYS A 42 -7.12 8.43 8.80
N ARG A 43 -5.85 8.25 9.19
CA ARG A 43 -5.40 8.36 10.59
C ARG A 43 -5.45 9.80 11.13
N SER A 44 -5.08 10.80 10.33
CA SER A 44 -5.20 12.21 10.74
C SER A 44 -6.66 12.63 10.97
N MET A 45 -7.61 11.88 10.41
CA MET A 45 -9.05 12.07 10.59
C MET A 45 -9.67 11.09 11.60
N TYR A 46 -8.85 10.47 12.46
CA TYR A 46 -9.28 9.53 13.50
C TYR A 46 -10.14 8.37 12.97
N GLY A 47 -9.93 7.96 11.73
CA GLY A 47 -10.69 6.89 11.09
C GLY A 47 -12.11 7.26 10.66
N ARG A 48 -12.54 8.52 10.84
CA ARG A 48 -13.91 8.98 10.54
C ARG A 48 -14.13 9.38 9.07
N ALA A 49 -13.07 9.34 8.25
CA ALA A 49 -13.17 9.65 6.84
C ALA A 49 -13.75 8.48 6.04
N GLY A 50 -14.92 8.70 5.43
CA GLY A 50 -15.53 7.78 4.47
C GLY A 50 -14.85 7.80 3.09
N PRO A 51 -15.20 6.86 2.19
CA PRO A 51 -14.59 6.72 0.87
C PRO A 51 -14.63 7.99 0.01
N GLU A 52 -15.75 8.71 0.01
CA GLU A 52 -15.98 9.92 -0.78
C GLU A 52 -15.06 11.05 -0.31
N LEU A 53 -14.92 11.20 1.01
CA LEU A 53 -14.07 12.21 1.63
C LEU A 53 -12.59 11.91 1.41
N LEU A 54 -12.20 10.64 1.51
CA LEU A 54 -10.84 10.20 1.19
C LEU A 54 -10.53 10.44 -0.29
N ARG A 55 -11.46 10.14 -1.20
CA ARG A 55 -11.32 10.41 -2.63
C ARG A 55 -11.14 11.90 -2.92
N ALA A 56 -11.98 12.76 -2.33
CA ALA A 56 -11.90 14.21 -2.51
C ALA A 56 -10.58 14.83 -2.02
N ARG A 57 -9.93 14.19 -1.04
CA ARG A 57 -8.64 14.64 -0.47
C ARG A 57 -7.42 14.02 -1.17
N MET A 58 -7.58 12.86 -1.80
CA MET A 58 -6.50 12.16 -2.48
C MET A 58 -6.33 12.59 -3.94
N LEU A 59 -7.45 12.73 -4.65
CA LEU A 59 -7.44 13.05 -6.07
C LEU A 59 -7.32 14.56 -6.28
N PRO A 60 -6.64 14.99 -7.35
CA PRO A 60 -6.68 16.39 -7.75
C PRO A 60 -8.12 16.82 -8.06
N PRO A 61 -8.45 18.11 -7.89
CA PRO A 61 -9.74 18.63 -8.32
C PRO A 61 -9.91 18.34 -9.82
N LEU A 62 -11.06 17.81 -10.21
CA LEU A 62 -11.42 17.72 -11.61
C LEU A 62 -11.51 19.17 -12.13
N HIS A 63 -10.56 19.59 -12.95
CA HIS A 63 -10.78 20.74 -13.82
C HIS A 63 -11.85 20.31 -14.82
N THR A 64 -13.10 20.65 -14.54
CA THR A 64 -14.14 20.70 -15.57
C THR A 64 -13.69 21.79 -16.54
N LYS A 65 -13.31 21.38 -17.76
CA LYS A 65 -13.21 22.31 -18.88
C LYS A 65 -14.60 22.80 -19.25
#